data_AF-A0A2S9BV77-F1
#
_entry.id   AF-A0A2S9BV77-F1
#
_cell.length_a   1.000
_cell.length_b   1.000
_cell.length_c   1.000
_cell.angle_alpha   90.00
_cell.angle_beta   90.00
_cell.angle_gamma   90.00
#
_symmetry.space_group_name_H-M   'P 1'
#
loop_
_entity.id
_entity.type
_entity.pdbx_description
1 polymer ?
#
loop_
_entity_poly.entity_id
_entity_poly.type
_entity_poly.pdbx_seq_one_letter_code
_entity_poly.pdbx_strand_id
1 'polypeptide(L)'
;MTTATAAPPAVLTAPRGRERITAAGLFRSEWRKLWTIRPLWMTVTAAFALTIGLCAYMIIDGTTLGGGDAGRIPFGWTGIYPVGMLVLVVFGVLSVSTEYASGSIRTSLTVAPRRTGVMLAKAAVVTGVSAVLAVVTTAVLYLLLQAVGTVPSAIGMSLFAPDMFWGALGGTLMLPYGALFGVLLGWLLRNAAGAICLYFGLFQMGPHILPAFLPEPLAAVTDYMPLAAVNILRSGGLSTEPYGAVTAGIILVAWLAVLGSLAWWRLKRFDG
;
A
#
# COMPACT_ATOMS: atom_id res chain seq x y z
N MET A 1 -36.54 25.12 56.84
CA MET A 1 -36.29 24.36 55.61
C MET A 1 -36.34 25.34 54.44
N THR A 2 -35.18 25.74 53.93
CA THR A 2 -35.05 26.64 52.78
C THR A 2 -34.79 25.81 51.53
N THR A 3 -35.76 25.78 50.62
CA THR A 3 -35.65 25.12 49.31
C THR A 3 -34.82 26.00 48.37
N ALA A 4 -33.61 25.56 48.05
CA ALA A 4 -32.78 26.20 47.03
C ALA A 4 -33.26 25.80 45.63
N THR A 5 -33.75 26.76 44.87
CA THR A 5 -34.15 26.58 43.47
C THR A 5 -32.90 26.36 42.61
N ALA A 6 -32.74 25.15 42.06
CA ALA A 6 -31.63 24.84 41.16
C ALA A 6 -31.78 25.62 39.84
N ALA A 7 -30.74 26.37 39.47
CA ALA A 7 -30.69 27.06 38.18
C ALA A 7 -30.65 26.03 37.03
N PRO A 8 -31.36 26.28 35.91
CA PRO A 8 -31.34 25.38 34.76
C PRO A 8 -29.92 25.26 34.19
N PRO A 9 -29.51 24.08 33.69
CA PRO A 9 -28.18 23.89 33.13
C PRO A 9 -27.99 24.84 31.94
N ALA A 10 -26.90 25.60 31.97
CA ALA A 10 -26.51 26.47 30.87
C ALA A 10 -26.34 25.63 29.60
N VAL A 11 -27.29 25.76 28.66
CA VAL A 11 -27.16 25.18 27.33
C VAL A 11 -26.06 25.96 26.62
N LEU A 12 -24.85 25.42 26.63
CA LEU A 12 -23.77 25.92 25.79
C LEU A 12 -24.19 25.70 24.33
N THR A 13 -24.81 26.71 23.72
CA THR A 13 -24.97 26.79 22.28
C THR A 13 -23.59 26.97 21.67
N ALA A 14 -22.92 25.86 21.39
CA ALA A 14 -21.73 25.86 20.57
C ALA A 14 -22.04 26.62 19.27
N PRO A 15 -21.16 27.52 18.79
CA PRO A 15 -21.37 28.20 17.53
C PRO A 15 -21.58 27.15 16.44
N ARG A 16 -22.80 27.05 15.91
CA ARG A 16 -23.11 26.23 14.74
C ARG A 16 -22.59 26.93 13.48
N GLY A 17 -21.31 27.30 13.50
CA GLY A 17 -20.59 27.63 12.28
C GLY A 17 -20.65 26.39 11.41
N ARG A 18 -21.43 26.47 10.32
CA ARG A 18 -21.36 25.53 9.20
C ARG A 18 -19.97 25.67 8.57
N GLU A 19 -18.92 25.23 9.26
CA GLU A 19 -17.63 25.00 8.64
C GLU A 19 -17.87 23.91 7.61
N ARG A 20 -18.06 24.33 6.36
CA ARG A 20 -18.20 23.42 5.24
C ARG A 20 -16.95 22.54 5.26
N ILE A 21 -17.15 21.28 5.55
CA ILE A 21 -16.08 20.29 5.59
C ILE A 21 -15.44 20.25 4.20
N THR A 22 -14.24 20.82 4.09
CA THR A 22 -13.47 20.90 2.84
C THR A 22 -12.64 19.64 2.63
N ALA A 23 -12.29 19.34 1.38
CA ALA A 23 -11.37 18.25 1.06
C ALA A 23 -10.02 18.40 1.79
N ALA A 24 -9.52 19.64 1.89
CA ALA A 24 -8.30 19.96 2.64
C ALA A 24 -8.44 19.68 4.14
N GLY A 25 -9.61 19.98 4.74
CA GLY A 25 -9.91 19.66 6.14
C GLY A 25 -9.90 18.15 6.40
N LEU A 26 -10.46 17.35 5.49
CA LEU A 26 -10.43 15.89 5.55
C LEU A 26 -9.01 15.35 5.47
N PHE A 27 -8.23 15.81 4.48
CA PHE A 27 -6.85 15.39 4.30
C PHE A 27 -6.01 15.68 5.55
N ARG A 28 -6.12 16.89 6.11
CA ARG A 28 -5.44 17.28 7.37
C ARG A 28 -5.88 16.43 8.56
N SER A 29 -7.16 16.06 8.62
CA SER A 29 -7.68 15.18 9.67
C SER A 29 -7.07 13.79 9.59
N GLU A 30 -7.13 13.17 8.40
CA GLU A 30 -6.56 11.85 8.13
C GLU A 30 -5.04 11.81 8.36
N TRP A 31 -4.34 12.89 7.97
CA TRP A 31 -2.92 13.05 8.26
C TRP A 31 -2.63 12.97 9.77
N ARG A 32 -3.33 13.78 10.58
CA ARG A 32 -3.13 13.77 12.05
C ARG A 32 -3.48 12.42 12.67
N LYS A 33 -4.57 11.78 12.23
CA LYS A 33 -4.94 10.45 12.72
C LYS A 33 -3.82 9.45 12.50
N LEU A 34 -3.26 9.41 11.29
CA LEU A 34 -2.21 8.46 10.93
C LEU A 34 -0.98 8.61 11.85
N TRP A 35 -0.57 9.84 12.15
CA TRP A 35 0.55 10.12 13.05
C TRP A 35 0.27 9.84 14.53
N THR A 36 -1.00 9.71 14.92
CA THR A 36 -1.38 9.45 16.33
C THR A 36 -1.26 7.96 16.68
N ILE A 37 -1.28 7.06 15.69
CA ILE A 37 -1.22 5.61 15.90
C ILE A 37 0.25 5.17 16.06
N ARG A 38 0.88 5.52 17.19
CA ARG A 38 2.29 5.21 17.47
C ARG A 38 2.65 3.72 17.27
N PRO A 39 1.83 2.75 17.71
CA PRO A 39 2.16 1.33 17.52
C PRO A 39 2.24 0.91 16.05
N LEU A 40 1.46 1.54 15.16
CA LEU A 40 1.50 1.29 13.72
C LEU A 40 2.84 1.71 13.12
N TRP A 41 3.36 2.86 13.56
CA TRP A 41 4.65 3.32 13.09
C TRP A 41 5.80 2.47 13.60
N MET A 42 5.74 1.98 14.84
CA MET A 42 6.76 1.06 15.38
C MET A 42 6.84 -0.23 14.56
N THR A 43 5.70 -0.82 14.19
CA THR A 43 5.69 -2.06 13.40
C THR A 43 6.13 -1.82 11.96
N VAL A 44 5.67 -0.74 11.32
CA VAL A 44 6.06 -0.39 9.95
C VAL A 44 7.55 -0.08 9.86
N THR A 45 8.09 0.73 10.78
CA THR A 45 9.52 1.06 10.76
C THR A 45 10.38 -0.16 11.05
N ALA A 46 10.00 -1.02 12.00
CA ALA A 46 10.71 -2.28 12.26
C ALA A 46 10.69 -3.20 11.04
N ALA A 47 9.54 -3.35 10.38
CA ALA A 47 9.41 -4.20 9.20
C ALA A 47 10.21 -3.66 7.99
N PHE A 48 10.20 -2.35 7.78
CA PHE A 48 11.05 -1.71 6.77
C PHE A 48 12.53 -1.82 7.10
N ALA A 49 12.92 -1.66 8.36
CA ALA A 49 14.31 -1.83 8.80
C ALA A 49 14.81 -3.25 8.55
N LEU A 50 13.99 -4.27 8.86
CA LEU A 50 14.30 -5.67 8.55
C LEU A 50 14.40 -5.92 7.05
N THR A 51 13.48 -5.37 6.26
CA THR A 51 13.49 -5.50 4.80
C THR A 51 14.75 -4.87 4.21
N ILE A 52 15.08 -3.63 4.60
CA ILE A 52 16.28 -2.94 4.17
C ILE A 52 17.53 -3.69 4.63
N GLY A 53 17.56 -4.21 5.86
CA GLY A 53 18.68 -4.99 6.39
C GLY A 53 18.92 -6.28 5.61
N LEU A 54 17.86 -7.01 5.26
CA LEU A 54 17.97 -8.20 4.40
C LEU A 54 18.50 -7.83 3.01
N CYS A 55 17.98 -6.77 2.41
CA CYS A 55 18.44 -6.31 1.10
C CYS A 55 19.89 -5.82 1.14
N ALA A 56 20.28 -5.12 2.21
CA ALA A 56 21.65 -4.70 2.44
C ALA A 56 22.60 -5.90 2.53
N TYR A 57 22.21 -6.93 3.28
CA TYR A 57 22.96 -8.18 3.36
C TYR A 57 23.14 -8.82 1.99
N MET A 58 22.05 -8.94 1.20
CA MET A 58 22.12 -9.51 -0.16
C MET A 58 23.01 -8.70 -1.10
N ILE A 59 22.97 -7.36 -1.02
CA ILE A 59 23.86 -6.48 -1.78
C ILE A 59 25.31 -6.76 -1.41
N ILE A 60 25.64 -6.86 -0.12
CA ILE A 60 27.00 -7.12 0.36
C ILE A 60 27.48 -8.51 -0.06
N ASP A 61 26.62 -9.51 0.06
CA ASP A 61 26.91 -10.91 -0.29
C ASP A 61 27.03 -11.13 -1.81
N GLY A 62 26.51 -10.20 -2.62
CA GLY A 62 26.51 -10.30 -4.08
C GLY A 62 25.57 -11.38 -4.62
N THR A 63 24.64 -11.87 -3.78
CA THR A 63 23.73 -12.95 -4.14
C THR A 63 22.69 -12.51 -5.14
N THR A 64 22.56 -13.25 -6.24
CA THR A 64 21.57 -13.02 -7.27
C THR A 64 20.34 -13.97 -7.20
N LEU A 65 19.24 -13.59 -6.52
CA LEU A 65 17.89 -14.18 -6.70
C LEU A 65 17.33 -14.02 -8.12
N GLY A 66 17.71 -14.92 -9.03
CA GLY A 66 17.03 -15.11 -10.31
C GLY A 66 17.85 -15.91 -11.33
N GLY A 67 17.15 -16.66 -12.21
CA GLY A 67 17.77 -17.39 -13.34
C GLY A 67 18.38 -16.44 -14.39
N GLY A 68 19.03 -17.00 -15.42
CA GLY A 68 19.96 -16.33 -16.36
C GLY A 68 19.62 -14.91 -16.84
N ASP A 69 18.34 -14.57 -17.05
CA ASP A 69 17.92 -13.21 -17.45
C ASP A 69 17.62 -12.27 -16.27
N ALA A 70 17.19 -12.81 -15.13
CA ALA A 70 17.03 -12.07 -13.88
C ALA A 70 18.37 -11.71 -13.23
N GLY A 71 19.48 -12.36 -13.63
CA GLY A 71 20.84 -11.96 -13.30
C GLY A 71 21.27 -10.60 -13.87
N ARG A 72 20.50 -10.02 -14.80
CA ARG A 72 20.74 -8.68 -15.36
C ARG A 72 20.03 -7.55 -14.63
N ILE A 73 19.16 -7.88 -13.67
CA ILE A 73 18.48 -6.89 -12.82
C ILE A 73 19.33 -6.71 -11.56
N PRO A 74 19.97 -5.56 -11.30
CA PRO A 74 20.79 -5.38 -10.11
C PRO A 74 19.95 -5.45 -8.82
N PHE A 75 19.98 -6.66 -8.27
CA PHE A 75 19.90 -7.20 -6.90
C PHE A 75 19.32 -6.49 -5.68
N GLY A 76 19.00 -5.20 -5.71
CA GLY A 76 18.27 -4.54 -4.64
C GLY A 76 16.75 -4.73 -4.74
N TRP A 77 16.16 -4.60 -5.94
CA TRP A 77 14.68 -4.51 -6.06
C TRP A 77 13.91 -5.81 -5.97
N THR A 78 14.50 -6.94 -6.32
CA THR A 78 13.77 -8.21 -6.37
C THR A 78 13.45 -8.73 -4.97
N GLY A 79 14.35 -8.54 -3.99
CA GLY A 79 14.16 -8.96 -2.60
C GLY A 79 13.28 -8.04 -1.75
N ILE A 80 13.32 -6.72 -2.00
CA ILE A 80 12.47 -5.75 -1.27
C ILE A 80 11.00 -6.00 -1.60
N TYR A 81 10.70 -6.34 -2.84
CA TYR A 81 9.34 -6.25 -3.35
C TYR A 81 8.34 -7.16 -2.61
N PRO A 82 8.54 -8.48 -2.47
CA PRO A 82 7.56 -9.35 -1.84
C PRO A 82 7.29 -8.97 -0.37
N VAL A 83 8.36 -8.64 0.37
CA VAL A 83 8.28 -8.34 1.80
C VAL A 83 7.79 -6.91 2.02
N GLY A 84 8.39 -5.93 1.36
CA GLY A 84 8.01 -4.51 1.47
C GLY A 84 6.59 -4.22 0.98
N MET A 85 6.15 -4.88 -0.10
CA MET A 85 4.76 -4.79 -0.56
C MET A 85 3.81 -5.36 0.49
N LEU A 86 4.10 -6.53 1.05
CA LEU A 86 3.27 -7.12 2.10
C LEU A 86 3.16 -6.20 3.32
N VAL A 87 4.28 -5.62 3.77
CA VAL A 87 4.31 -4.66 4.88
C VAL A 87 3.42 -3.46 4.60
N LEU A 88 3.48 -2.90 3.40
CA LEU A 88 2.64 -1.76 3.02
C LEU A 88 1.17 -2.11 2.82
N VAL A 89 0.86 -3.30 2.31
CA VAL A 89 -0.52 -3.79 2.25
C VAL A 89 -1.07 -3.93 3.67
N VAL A 90 -0.33 -4.55 4.58
CA VAL A 90 -0.72 -4.69 5.99
C VAL A 90 -0.92 -3.31 6.63
N PHE A 91 0.00 -2.36 6.38
CA PHE A 91 -0.14 -0.97 6.81
C PHE A 91 -1.44 -0.34 6.29
N GLY A 92 -1.74 -0.50 5.00
CA GLY A 92 -2.97 -0.02 4.39
C GLY A 92 -4.23 -0.63 5.03
N VAL A 93 -4.24 -1.95 5.24
CA VAL A 93 -5.34 -2.66 5.91
C VAL A 93 -5.53 -2.13 7.33
N LEU A 94 -4.45 -2.06 8.12
CA LEU A 94 -4.49 -1.63 9.52
C LEU A 94 -4.95 -0.17 9.66
N SER A 95 -4.57 0.70 8.72
CA SER A 95 -5.01 2.12 8.72
C SER A 95 -6.53 2.29 8.64
N VAL A 96 -7.24 1.26 8.17
CA VAL A 96 -8.69 1.21 8.07
C VAL A 96 -9.29 0.35 9.18
N SER A 97 -8.80 -0.88 9.35
CA SER A 97 -9.40 -1.85 10.28
C SER A 97 -9.30 -1.41 11.74
N THR A 98 -8.28 -0.65 12.12
CA THR A 98 -8.14 -0.09 13.48
C THR A 98 -9.23 0.94 13.81
N GLU A 99 -9.75 1.65 12.80
CA GLU A 99 -10.88 2.58 13.00
C GLU A 99 -12.20 1.82 13.22
N TYR A 100 -12.37 0.67 12.56
CA TYR A 100 -13.51 -0.22 12.80
C TYR A 100 -13.42 -0.87 14.18
N ALA A 101 -12.24 -1.36 14.58
CA ALA A 101 -12.02 -1.99 15.89
C ALA A 101 -12.23 -1.02 17.06
N SER A 102 -11.81 0.24 16.90
CA SER A 102 -11.98 1.30 17.92
C SER A 102 -13.37 1.96 17.91
N GLY A 103 -14.21 1.68 16.92
CA GLY A 103 -15.52 2.33 16.75
C GLY A 103 -15.46 3.80 16.29
N SER A 104 -14.26 4.36 16.10
CA SER A 104 -14.03 5.75 15.64
C SER A 104 -14.49 6.02 14.20
N ILE A 105 -14.76 4.96 13.43
CA ILE A 105 -15.35 5.08 12.10
C ILE A 105 -16.74 5.74 12.16
N ARG A 106 -17.55 5.45 13.19
CA ARG A 106 -18.90 6.01 13.35
C ARG A 106 -18.86 7.51 13.57
N THR A 107 -17.95 7.99 14.42
CA THR A 107 -17.79 9.43 14.68
C THR A 107 -17.24 10.18 13.47
N SER A 108 -16.35 9.55 12.69
CA SER A 108 -15.83 10.15 11.46
C SER A 108 -16.91 10.28 10.36
N LEU A 109 -17.78 9.28 10.24
CA LEU A 109 -18.84 9.26 9.22
C LEU A 109 -20.06 10.12 9.60
N THR A 110 -20.32 10.36 10.88
CA THR A 110 -21.42 11.26 11.32
C THR A 110 -21.06 12.74 11.15
N VAL A 111 -19.78 13.07 11.30
CA VAL A 111 -19.29 14.45 11.15
C VAL A 111 -19.16 14.84 9.69
N ALA A 112 -18.71 13.93 8.80
CA ALA A 112 -18.48 14.24 7.39
C ALA A 112 -19.70 13.89 6.49
N PRO A 113 -20.36 14.87 5.83
CA PRO A 113 -21.57 14.63 5.02
C PRO A 113 -21.32 13.82 3.73
N ARG A 114 -20.05 13.64 3.32
CA ARG A 114 -19.66 12.90 2.11
C ARG A 114 -18.71 11.76 2.46
N ARG A 115 -19.28 10.57 2.70
CA ARG A 115 -18.56 9.32 3.04
C ARG A 115 -17.45 8.96 2.04
N THR A 116 -17.67 9.28 0.76
CA THR A 116 -16.67 9.15 -0.30
C THR A 116 -15.43 10.00 -0.07
N GLY A 117 -15.61 11.22 0.44
CA GLY A 117 -14.50 12.13 0.72
C GLY A 117 -13.55 11.53 1.75
N VAL A 118 -14.09 10.88 2.80
CA VAL A 118 -13.28 10.27 3.87
C VAL A 118 -12.47 9.10 3.32
N MET A 119 -13.10 8.23 2.53
CA MET A 119 -12.43 7.11 1.88
C MET A 119 -11.29 7.59 0.96
N LEU A 120 -11.55 8.60 0.12
CA LEU A 120 -10.54 9.16 -0.79
C LEU A 120 -9.42 9.90 -0.05
N ALA A 121 -9.74 10.67 0.99
CA ALA A 121 -8.74 11.38 1.79
C ALA A 121 -7.81 10.40 2.50
N LYS A 122 -8.35 9.33 3.10
CA LYS A 122 -7.57 8.28 3.74
C LYS A 122 -6.68 7.56 2.74
N ALA A 123 -7.26 7.14 1.60
CA ALA A 123 -6.51 6.53 0.52
C ALA A 123 -5.36 7.42 0.05
N ALA A 124 -5.60 8.72 -0.15
CA ALA A 124 -4.58 9.69 -0.57
C ALA A 124 -3.47 9.87 0.47
N VAL A 125 -3.83 10.02 1.76
CA VAL A 125 -2.85 10.17 2.85
C VAL A 125 -1.96 8.93 2.97
N VAL A 126 -2.57 7.75 3.05
CA VAL A 126 -1.83 6.48 3.21
C VAL A 126 -0.95 6.21 2.00
N THR A 127 -1.48 6.34 0.79
CA THR A 127 -0.72 6.14 -0.46
C THR A 127 0.41 7.15 -0.57
N GLY A 128 0.18 8.42 -0.23
CA GLY A 128 1.20 9.47 -0.26
C GLY A 128 2.35 9.21 0.71
N VAL A 129 2.03 8.80 1.95
CA VAL A 129 3.05 8.39 2.93
C VAL A 129 3.84 7.18 2.44
N SER A 130 3.16 6.17 1.92
CA SER A 130 3.80 4.98 1.38
C SER A 130 4.68 5.28 0.17
N ALA A 131 4.31 6.26 -0.67
CA ALA A 131 5.14 6.71 -1.77
C ALA A 131 6.43 7.37 -1.28
N VAL A 132 6.36 8.22 -0.24
CA VAL A 132 7.55 8.80 0.38
C VAL A 132 8.45 7.72 0.95
N LEU A 133 7.89 6.75 1.69
CA LEU A 133 8.66 5.62 2.23
C LEU A 133 9.34 4.82 1.11
N ALA A 134 8.62 4.53 0.03
CA ALA A 134 9.14 3.80 -1.12
C ALA A 134 10.33 4.52 -1.79
N VAL A 135 10.21 5.83 -1.98
CA VAL A 135 11.28 6.66 -2.56
C VAL A 135 12.50 6.68 -1.64
N VAL A 136 12.30 6.88 -0.33
CA VAL A 136 13.40 6.87 0.66
C VAL A 136 14.10 5.52 0.69
N THR A 137 13.35 4.42 0.75
CA THR A 137 13.91 3.06 0.73
C THR A 137 14.72 2.80 -0.53
N THR A 138 14.19 3.20 -1.69
CA THR A 138 14.89 3.03 -2.98
C THR A 138 16.17 3.86 -3.03
N ALA A 139 16.13 5.11 -2.55
CA ALA A 139 17.32 5.96 -2.49
C ALA A 139 18.40 5.40 -1.57
N VAL A 140 18.03 4.93 -0.38
CA VAL A 140 18.97 4.31 0.59
C VAL A 140 19.66 3.09 -0.02
N LEU A 141 18.89 2.20 -0.67
CA LEU A 141 19.43 0.98 -1.25
C LEU A 141 20.28 1.24 -2.48
N TYR A 142 19.92 2.24 -3.29
CA TYR A 142 20.77 2.71 -4.38
C TYR A 142 22.13 3.23 -3.87
N LEU A 143 22.12 4.08 -2.85
CA LEU A 143 23.36 4.61 -2.26
C LEU A 143 24.22 3.49 -1.66
N LEU A 144 23.60 2.52 -0.98
CA LEU A 144 24.30 1.37 -0.44
C LEU A 144 24.95 0.53 -1.56
N LEU A 145 24.22 0.27 -2.65
CA LEU A 145 24.74 -0.46 -3.80
C LEU A 145 25.98 0.22 -4.39
N GLN A 146 25.93 1.55 -4.55
CA GLN A 146 27.08 2.33 -5.06
C GLN A 146 28.26 2.36 -4.09
N ALA A 147 27.99 2.36 -2.78
CA ALA A 147 29.05 2.39 -1.76
C ALA A 147 29.78 1.04 -1.62
N VAL A 148 29.05 -0.07 -1.74
CA VAL A 148 29.59 -1.42 -1.51
C VAL A 148 30.31 -1.94 -2.76
N GLY A 149 29.83 -1.61 -3.97
CA GLY A 149 30.52 -1.95 -5.22
C GLY A 149 30.68 -3.45 -5.50
N THR A 150 29.92 -4.32 -4.82
CA THR A 150 30.01 -5.79 -4.91
C THR A 150 29.35 -6.38 -6.14
N VAL A 151 28.51 -5.60 -6.85
CA VAL A 151 27.89 -6.01 -8.11
C VAL A 151 28.63 -5.30 -9.25
N PRO A 152 29.57 -5.97 -9.95
CA PRO A 152 30.43 -5.34 -10.96
C PRO A 152 29.64 -4.69 -12.11
N SER A 153 28.45 -5.20 -12.42
CA SER A 153 27.54 -4.63 -13.43
C SER A 153 26.81 -3.36 -12.96
N ALA A 154 26.81 -3.05 -11.66
CA ALA A 154 26.13 -1.89 -11.08
C ALA A 154 27.07 -0.72 -10.74
N ILE A 155 28.38 -0.96 -10.65
CA ILE A 155 29.37 0.09 -10.34
C ILE A 155 29.34 1.15 -11.43
N GLY A 156 29.01 2.39 -11.08
CA GLY A 156 28.95 3.51 -12.03
C GLY A 156 27.67 3.56 -12.88
N MET A 157 26.71 2.66 -12.67
CA MET A 157 25.42 2.72 -13.34
C MET A 157 24.61 3.90 -12.77
N SER A 158 24.36 4.90 -13.62
CA SER A 158 23.51 6.04 -13.25
C SER A 158 22.08 5.57 -12.97
N LEU A 159 21.46 6.09 -11.90
CA LEU A 159 20.02 5.91 -11.64
C LEU A 159 19.14 6.40 -12.81
N PHE A 160 19.66 7.33 -13.62
CA PHE A 160 18.97 7.89 -14.78
C PHE A 160 19.32 7.17 -16.09
N ALA A 161 20.14 6.12 -16.05
CA ALA A 161 20.28 5.23 -17.20
C ALA A 161 18.91 4.60 -17.50
N PRO A 162 18.43 4.58 -18.76
CA PRO A 162 17.07 4.16 -19.10
C PRO A 162 16.67 2.82 -18.46
N ASP A 163 17.52 1.81 -18.54
CA ASP A 163 17.24 0.46 -18.05
C ASP A 163 17.11 0.40 -16.52
N MET A 164 17.94 1.17 -15.80
CA MET A 164 17.91 1.28 -14.34
C MET A 164 16.71 2.13 -13.88
N PHE A 165 16.44 3.23 -14.57
CA PHE A 165 15.40 4.18 -14.21
C PHE A 165 14.00 3.55 -14.25
N TRP A 166 13.68 2.79 -15.30
CA TRP A 166 12.38 2.17 -15.42
C TRP A 166 12.16 1.03 -14.42
N GLY A 167 13.21 0.25 -14.15
CA GLY A 167 13.19 -0.70 -13.03
C GLY A 167 12.95 0.01 -11.70
N ALA A 168 13.56 1.20 -11.53
CA ALA A 168 13.45 1.98 -10.30
C ALA A 168 12.09 2.50 -10.05
N LEU A 169 11.58 3.16 -11.08
CA LEU A 169 10.28 3.75 -11.05
C LEU A 169 9.23 2.64 -10.87
N GLY A 170 9.36 1.53 -11.60
CA GLY A 170 8.54 0.34 -11.47
C GLY A 170 8.52 -0.18 -10.04
N GLY A 171 9.67 -0.60 -9.49
CA GLY A 171 9.77 -1.13 -8.13
C GLY A 171 9.26 -0.15 -7.05
N THR A 172 9.59 1.13 -7.20
CA THR A 172 9.18 2.18 -6.24
C THR A 172 7.69 2.43 -6.27
N LEU A 173 7.04 2.47 -7.43
CA LEU A 173 5.61 2.76 -7.56
C LEU A 173 4.71 1.59 -7.12
N MET A 174 5.24 0.37 -7.09
CA MET A 174 4.46 -0.81 -6.68
C MET A 174 4.24 -0.87 -5.15
N LEU A 175 5.12 -0.26 -4.37
CA LEU A 175 4.98 -0.13 -2.92
C LEU A 175 3.73 0.70 -2.51
N PRO A 176 3.52 1.95 -2.97
CA PRO A 176 2.29 2.68 -2.69
C PRO A 176 1.05 2.04 -3.33
N TYR A 177 1.19 1.32 -4.45
CA TYR A 177 0.11 0.50 -5.00
C TYR A 177 -0.35 -0.55 -3.97
N GLY A 178 0.58 -1.28 -3.35
CA GLY A 178 0.27 -2.25 -2.30
C GLY A 178 -0.44 -1.61 -1.10
N ALA A 179 0.02 -0.42 -0.66
CA ALA A 179 -0.65 0.31 0.41
C ALA A 179 -2.10 0.67 0.08
N LEU A 180 -2.33 1.21 -1.13
CA LEU A 180 -3.67 1.53 -1.61
C LEU A 180 -4.54 0.28 -1.70
N PHE A 181 -4.01 -0.82 -2.24
CA PHE A 181 -4.69 -2.11 -2.30
C PHE A 181 -5.13 -2.58 -0.92
N GLY A 182 -4.23 -2.47 0.07
CA GLY A 182 -4.51 -2.76 1.47
C GLY A 182 -5.62 -1.88 2.07
N VAL A 183 -5.60 -0.57 1.78
CA VAL A 183 -6.68 0.35 2.20
C VAL A 183 -8.02 -0.10 1.61
N LEU A 184 -8.07 -0.42 0.32
CA LEU A 184 -9.31 -0.87 -0.34
C LEU A 184 -9.83 -2.18 0.23
N LEU A 185 -8.94 -3.15 0.50
CA LEU A 185 -9.32 -4.38 1.20
C LEU A 185 -9.77 -4.12 2.64
N GLY A 186 -9.14 -3.20 3.35
CA GLY A 186 -9.53 -2.80 4.70
C GLY A 186 -10.97 -2.25 4.73
N TRP A 187 -11.32 -1.38 3.77
CA TRP A 187 -12.69 -0.89 3.61
C TRP A 187 -13.65 -2.00 3.19
N LEU A 188 -13.21 -2.86 2.27
CA LEU A 188 -14.03 -3.91 1.73
C LEU A 188 -14.32 -5.00 2.75
N LEU A 189 -13.37 -5.43 3.59
CA LEU A 189 -13.56 -6.57 4.50
C LEU A 189 -13.86 -6.15 5.95
N ARG A 190 -13.36 -4.98 6.39
CA ARG A 190 -13.51 -4.46 7.76
C ARG A 190 -12.92 -5.35 8.86
N ASN A 191 -12.11 -6.32 8.48
CA ASN A 191 -11.41 -7.24 9.37
C ASN A 191 -9.94 -7.32 8.94
N ALA A 192 -9.02 -7.00 9.85
CA ALA A 192 -7.59 -7.00 9.57
C ALA A 192 -7.10 -8.39 9.15
N ALA A 193 -7.39 -9.42 9.95
CA ALA A 193 -6.95 -10.79 9.70
C ALA A 193 -7.49 -11.30 8.37
N GLY A 194 -8.80 -11.13 8.13
CA GLY A 194 -9.43 -11.54 6.87
C GLY A 194 -8.83 -10.85 5.64
N ALA A 195 -8.58 -9.54 5.72
CA ALA A 195 -8.03 -8.78 4.60
C ALA A 195 -6.57 -9.18 4.30
N ILE A 196 -5.76 -9.37 5.34
CA ILE A 196 -4.36 -9.79 5.20
C ILE A 196 -4.29 -11.22 4.66
N CYS A 197 -5.07 -12.16 5.20
CA CYS A 197 -5.14 -13.54 4.72
C CYS A 197 -5.62 -13.61 3.27
N LEU A 198 -6.62 -12.80 2.89
CA LEU A 198 -7.09 -12.72 1.50
C LEU A 198 -6.00 -12.19 0.57
N TYR A 199 -5.32 -11.09 0.95
CA TYR A 199 -4.21 -10.56 0.18
C TYR A 199 -3.11 -11.59 -0.02
N PHE A 200 -2.60 -12.14 1.08
CA PHE A 200 -1.48 -13.05 1.04
C PHE A 200 -1.85 -14.37 0.34
N GLY A 201 -2.96 -15.00 0.73
CA GLY A 201 -3.37 -16.30 0.18
C GLY A 201 -3.80 -16.22 -1.28
N LEU A 202 -4.66 -15.26 -1.63
CA LEU A 202 -5.22 -15.19 -2.98
C LEU A 202 -4.34 -14.34 -3.91
N PHE A 203 -4.02 -13.11 -3.54
CA PHE A 203 -3.37 -12.18 -4.48
C PHE A 203 -1.86 -12.37 -4.58
N GLN A 204 -1.21 -12.74 -3.48
CA GLN A 204 0.24 -12.97 -3.43
C GLN A 204 0.60 -14.44 -3.73
N MET A 205 -0.09 -15.42 -3.13
CA MET A 205 0.22 -16.83 -3.32
C MET A 205 -0.57 -17.47 -4.46
N GLY A 206 -1.76 -16.94 -4.79
CA GLY A 206 -2.63 -17.50 -5.83
C GLY A 206 -1.94 -17.72 -7.18
N PRO A 207 -1.19 -16.76 -7.74
CA PRO A 207 -0.50 -16.96 -9.02
C PRO A 207 0.54 -18.08 -9.01
N HIS A 208 1.07 -18.45 -7.84
CA HIS A 208 2.04 -19.53 -7.69
C HIS A 208 1.38 -20.89 -7.44
N ILE A 209 0.20 -20.89 -6.81
CA ILE A 209 -0.48 -22.10 -6.35
C ILE A 209 -1.55 -22.53 -7.36
N LEU A 210 -2.40 -21.61 -7.82
CA LEU A 210 -3.57 -21.90 -8.65
C LEU A 210 -3.26 -22.66 -9.93
N PRO A 211 -2.17 -22.41 -10.68
CA PRO A 211 -1.89 -23.16 -11.91
C PRO A 211 -1.74 -24.67 -11.69
N ALA A 212 -1.34 -25.11 -10.49
CA ALA A 212 -1.22 -26.53 -10.16
C ALA A 212 -2.58 -27.22 -9.94
N PHE A 213 -3.64 -26.45 -9.71
CA PHE A 213 -4.99 -26.97 -9.43
C PHE A 213 -6.00 -26.66 -10.53
N LEU A 214 -5.63 -25.84 -11.52
CA LEU A 214 -6.51 -25.40 -12.59
C LEU A 214 -6.17 -26.10 -13.92
N PRO A 215 -7.16 -26.44 -14.76
CA PRO A 215 -6.90 -26.83 -16.14
C PRO A 215 -6.20 -25.70 -16.90
N GLU A 216 -5.33 -26.02 -17.87
CA GLU A 216 -4.59 -25.02 -18.68
C GLU A 216 -5.39 -23.79 -19.13
N PRO A 217 -6.63 -23.91 -19.66
CA PRO A 217 -7.38 -22.73 -20.09
C PRO A 217 -7.79 -21.80 -18.93
N LEU A 218 -7.93 -22.33 -17.71
CA LEU A 218 -8.25 -21.54 -16.52
C LEU A 218 -6.99 -21.01 -15.82
N ALA A 219 -5.85 -21.69 -15.98
CA ALA A 219 -4.58 -21.27 -15.40
C ALA A 219 -4.14 -19.89 -15.92
N ALA A 220 -4.47 -19.54 -17.17
CA ALA A 220 -4.22 -18.22 -17.74
C ALA A 220 -4.83 -17.04 -16.94
N VAL A 221 -5.78 -17.28 -16.04
CA VAL A 221 -6.30 -16.23 -15.15
C VAL A 221 -5.21 -15.66 -14.22
N THR A 222 -4.20 -16.46 -13.86
CA THR A 222 -3.13 -16.04 -12.96
C THR A 222 -2.24 -14.96 -13.57
N ASP A 223 -2.19 -14.92 -14.90
CA ASP A 223 -1.46 -13.91 -15.65
C ASP A 223 -2.10 -12.53 -15.47
N TYR A 224 -3.42 -12.46 -15.28
CA TYR A 224 -4.15 -11.22 -15.07
C TYR A 224 -4.29 -10.85 -13.59
N MET A 225 -3.67 -11.60 -12.67
CA MET A 225 -3.67 -11.26 -11.25
C MET A 225 -2.69 -10.11 -10.96
N PRO A 226 -2.94 -9.32 -9.88
CA PRO A 226 -2.12 -8.16 -9.56
C PRO A 226 -0.63 -8.47 -9.47
N LEU A 227 -0.24 -9.57 -8.82
CA LEU A 227 1.16 -9.91 -8.65
C LEU A 227 1.91 -10.12 -9.98
N ALA A 228 1.28 -10.75 -10.97
CA ALA A 228 1.87 -10.96 -12.29
C ALA A 228 2.13 -9.61 -12.98
N ALA A 229 1.11 -8.74 -13.01
CA ALA A 229 1.24 -7.40 -13.56
C ALA A 229 2.28 -6.54 -12.81
N VAL A 230 2.35 -6.65 -11.48
CA VAL A 230 3.39 -5.97 -10.71
C VAL A 230 4.78 -6.49 -11.07
N ASN A 231 4.95 -7.80 -11.22
CA ASN A 231 6.23 -8.40 -11.58
C ASN A 231 6.77 -7.87 -12.92
N ILE A 232 5.87 -7.64 -13.88
CA ILE A 232 6.20 -6.99 -15.16
C ILE A 232 6.64 -5.55 -14.94
N LEU A 233 5.86 -4.74 -14.20
CA LEU A 233 6.17 -3.32 -14.01
C LEU A 233 7.49 -3.11 -13.27
N ARG A 234 7.78 -3.90 -12.23
CA ARG A 234 9.04 -3.81 -11.48
C ARG A 234 10.25 -4.30 -12.28
N SER A 235 10.03 -5.09 -13.34
CA SER A 235 11.13 -5.56 -14.20
C SER A 235 11.70 -4.45 -15.07
N GLY A 236 11.05 -3.27 -15.14
CA GLY A 236 11.54 -2.14 -15.93
C GLY A 236 11.56 -2.40 -17.43
N GLY A 237 10.77 -3.37 -17.92
CA GLY A 237 10.76 -3.77 -19.33
C GLY A 237 11.71 -4.91 -19.67
N LEU A 238 12.48 -5.42 -18.71
CA LEU A 238 13.34 -6.61 -18.88
C LEU A 238 12.53 -7.90 -18.99
N SER A 239 11.29 -7.90 -18.51
CA SER A 239 10.32 -8.97 -18.72
C SER A 239 9.03 -8.39 -19.32
N THR A 240 8.56 -8.99 -20.40
CA THR A 240 7.31 -8.59 -21.10
C THR A 240 6.35 -9.77 -21.29
N GLU A 241 6.61 -10.87 -20.59
CA GLU A 241 5.72 -12.03 -20.59
C GLU A 241 4.80 -11.99 -19.38
N PRO A 242 3.51 -12.35 -19.53
CA PRO A 242 2.84 -12.72 -20.78
C PRO A 242 2.37 -11.50 -21.61
N TYR A 243 2.47 -10.28 -21.07
CA TYR A 243 2.10 -9.04 -21.76
C TYR A 243 3.02 -7.87 -21.36
N GLY A 244 3.04 -6.83 -22.19
CA GLY A 244 3.90 -5.65 -21.96
C GLY A 244 3.49 -4.78 -20.77
N ALA A 245 4.38 -3.86 -20.36
CA ALA A 245 4.22 -2.99 -19.20
C ALA A 245 2.97 -2.09 -19.23
N VAL A 246 2.52 -1.65 -20.42
CA VAL A 246 1.29 -0.85 -20.55
C VAL A 246 0.06 -1.67 -20.13
N THR A 247 -0.04 -2.90 -20.63
CA THR A 247 -1.13 -3.82 -20.27
C THR A 247 -1.10 -4.15 -18.78
N ALA A 248 0.09 -4.37 -18.22
CA ALA A 248 0.26 -4.55 -16.78
C ALA A 248 -0.27 -3.35 -15.99
N GLY A 249 0.06 -2.13 -16.40
CA GLY A 249 -0.47 -0.90 -15.78
C GLY A 249 -2.00 -0.82 -15.84
N ILE A 250 -2.61 -1.16 -16.98
CA ILE A 250 -4.07 -1.19 -17.14
C ILE A 250 -4.70 -2.22 -16.19
N ILE A 251 -4.13 -3.41 -16.08
CA ILE A 251 -4.61 -4.48 -15.19
C ILE A 251 -4.58 -4.03 -13.73
N LEU A 252 -3.47 -3.42 -13.28
CA LEU A 252 -3.33 -2.92 -11.92
C LEU A 252 -4.37 -1.83 -11.60
N VAL A 253 -4.56 -0.88 -12.52
CA VAL A 253 -5.59 0.16 -12.37
C VAL A 253 -6.99 -0.45 -12.35
N ALA A 254 -7.26 -1.45 -13.20
CA ALA A 254 -8.54 -2.15 -13.24
C ALA A 254 -8.83 -2.86 -11.91
N TRP A 255 -7.84 -3.53 -11.30
CA TRP A 255 -7.99 -4.15 -9.98
C TRP A 255 -8.29 -3.15 -8.88
N LEU A 256 -7.59 -2.01 -8.85
CA LEU A 256 -7.89 -0.94 -7.90
C LEU A 256 -9.29 -0.35 -8.14
N ALA A 257 -9.71 -0.20 -9.39
CA ALA A 257 -11.04 0.28 -9.73
C ALA A 257 -12.12 -0.70 -9.24
N VAL A 258 -11.98 -1.99 -9.51
CA VAL A 258 -12.91 -3.03 -9.06
C VAL A 258 -12.99 -3.07 -7.53
N LEU A 259 -11.85 -3.15 -6.84
CA LEU A 259 -11.82 -3.17 -5.37
C LEU A 259 -12.35 -1.86 -4.79
N GLY A 260 -12.02 -0.72 -5.40
CA GLY A 260 -12.50 0.59 -5.00
C GLY A 260 -14.01 0.73 -5.14
N SER A 261 -14.57 0.27 -6.27
CA SER A 261 -16.01 0.25 -6.51
C SER A 261 -16.73 -0.67 -5.53
N LEU A 262 -16.20 -1.86 -5.25
CA LEU A 262 -16.77 -2.79 -4.28
C LEU A 262 -16.73 -2.23 -2.85
N ALA A 263 -15.58 -1.68 -2.43
CA ALA A 263 -15.42 -1.04 -1.14
C ALA A 263 -16.38 0.15 -0.97
N TRP A 264 -16.49 0.98 -2.00
CA TRP A 264 -17.40 2.12 -2.03
C TRP A 264 -18.88 1.70 -1.96
N TRP A 265 -19.25 0.68 -2.71
CA TRP A 265 -20.60 0.13 -2.70
C TRP A 265 -20.97 -0.43 -1.31
N ARG A 266 -20.03 -1.16 -0.67
CA ARG A 266 -20.22 -1.67 0.69
C ARG A 266 -20.38 -0.54 1.71
N LEU A 267 -19.55 0.51 1.62
CA LEU A 267 -19.61 1.70 2.46
C LEU A 267 -20.96 2.43 2.36
N LYS A 268 -21.54 2.50 1.15
CA LYS A 268 -22.84 3.14 0.92
C LYS A 268 -24.01 2.32 1.46
N ARG A 269 -23.96 0.99 1.37
CA ARG A 269 -25.09 0.13 1.73
C ARG A 269 -25.17 -0.22 3.22
N PHE A 270 -24.04 -0.40 3.89
CA PHE A 270 -24.02 -1.05 5.21
C PHE A 270 -23.63 -0.15 6.39
N ASP A 271 -23.10 1.04 6.13
CA ASP A 271 -22.76 1.98 7.21
C ASP A 271 -23.82 3.07 7.39
N GLY A 272 -24.95 2.95 6.67
CA GLY A 272 -26.08 3.88 6.62
C GLY A 272 -26.95 3.85 7.86
#